data_AF-A0A963XHL7-F1
#
_entry.id   AF-A0A963XHL7-F1
#
_cell.length_a   1.000
_cell.length_b   1.000
_cell.length_c   1.000
_cell.angle_alpha   90.00
_cell.angle_beta   90.00
_cell.angle_gamma   90.00
#
_symmetry.space_group_name_H-M   'P 1'
#
loop_
_entity.id
_entity.type
_entity.pdbx_description
1 polymer ?
#
loop_
_entity_poly.entity_id
_entity_poly.type
_entity_poly.pdbx_seq_one_letter_code
_entity_poly.pdbx_strand_id
1 'polypeptide(L)'
;MKISFRAAAASALVFSLAACASNGAGPIVEGAGWTAHGYLTPGPTGDPEIIGTFKNETDCRDAIDVWMSRQVVGNPVSGECLPVDRR
;
A
#
# COMPACT_ATOMS: atom_id res chain seq x y z
N MET A 1 46.04 -21.51 39.65
CA MET A 1 45.60 -20.93 38.36
C MET A 1 44.62 -19.80 38.65
N LYS A 2 44.98 -18.55 38.31
CA LYS A 2 44.11 -17.36 38.44
C LYS A 2 43.46 -17.12 37.08
N ILE A 3 42.13 -17.18 37.00
CA ILE A 3 41.39 -16.88 35.78
C ILE A 3 40.66 -15.55 36.02
N SER A 4 41.18 -14.51 35.38
CA SER A 4 40.60 -13.16 35.34
C SER A 4 39.65 -13.07 34.14
N PHE A 5 38.35 -12.88 34.38
CA PHE A 5 37.41 -12.50 33.33
C PHE A 5 37.03 -11.02 33.51
N ARG A 6 37.45 -10.22 32.53
CA ARG A 6 37.27 -8.77 32.47
C ARG A 6 35.82 -8.42 32.14
N ALA A 7 35.29 -7.52 32.97
CA ALA A 7 34.33 -6.45 32.73
C ALA A 7 33.34 -6.58 31.56
N ALA A 8 32.06 -6.57 31.97
CA ALA A 8 30.87 -6.35 31.18
C ALA A 8 31.00 -5.15 30.21
N ALA A 9 30.72 -5.40 28.94
CA ALA A 9 30.40 -4.35 27.98
C ALA A 9 28.94 -4.55 27.57
N ALA A 10 28.16 -3.53 27.89
CA ALA A 10 26.71 -3.49 27.81
C ALA A 10 26.20 -3.63 26.36
N SER A 11 25.12 -4.38 26.24
CA SER A 11 24.30 -4.56 25.05
C SER A 11 23.87 -3.22 24.44
N ALA A 12 24.40 -2.88 23.28
CA ALA A 12 23.84 -1.83 22.42
C ALA A 12 22.85 -2.47 21.43
N LEU A 13 21.62 -2.64 21.88
CA LEU A 13 20.46 -2.94 21.03
C LEU A 13 20.16 -1.70 20.17
N VAL A 14 20.55 -1.75 18.91
CA VAL A 14 20.16 -0.75 17.90
C VAL A 14 18.79 -1.16 17.34
N PHE A 15 17.73 -0.62 17.93
CA PHE A 15 16.38 -0.66 17.37
C PHE A 15 16.24 0.45 16.33
N SER A 16 16.56 0.16 15.06
CA SER A 16 16.20 1.04 13.95
C SER A 16 14.74 0.80 13.57
N LEU A 17 13.82 1.57 14.16
CA LEU A 17 12.44 1.65 13.73
C LEU A 17 12.31 2.48 12.44
N ALA A 18 11.61 1.87 11.48
CA ALA A 18 10.68 2.50 10.53
C ALA A 18 11.21 3.57 9.57
N ALA A 19 11.62 3.11 8.39
CA ALA A 19 11.30 3.82 7.15
C ALA A 19 10.29 2.95 6.38
N CYS A 20 9.00 3.12 6.66
CA CYS A 20 7.96 2.76 5.69
C CYS A 20 8.15 3.70 4.50
N ALA A 21 8.94 3.26 3.52
CA ALA A 21 8.95 3.86 2.20
C ALA A 21 7.52 3.75 1.66
N SER A 22 6.87 4.89 1.50
CA SER A 22 5.58 5.02 0.87
C SER A 22 5.62 4.33 -0.49
N ASN A 23 4.87 3.23 -0.63
CA ASN A 23 4.62 2.57 -1.91
C ASN A 23 3.67 3.46 -2.73
N GLY A 24 4.17 4.61 -3.17
CA GLY A 24 3.48 5.51 -4.08
C GLY A 24 3.83 5.15 -5.52
N ALA A 25 2.79 4.95 -6.32
CA ALA A 25 2.80 4.65 -7.76
C ALA A 25 3.28 3.23 -8.12
N GLY A 26 2.31 2.29 -8.13
CA GLY A 26 2.43 1.09 -8.95
C GLY A 26 2.69 1.47 -10.43
N PRO A 27 3.35 0.57 -11.20
CA PRO A 27 3.79 0.87 -12.56
C PRO A 27 2.62 1.33 -13.44
N ILE A 28 2.77 2.48 -14.08
CA ILE A 28 1.84 2.96 -15.12
C ILE A 28 1.99 2.00 -16.30
N VAL A 29 1.04 1.08 -16.46
CA VAL A 29 1.05 0.12 -17.57
C VAL A 29 0.57 0.85 -18.83
N GLU A 30 1.48 1.13 -19.77
CA GLU A 30 1.11 1.60 -21.10
C GLU A 30 0.50 0.45 -21.92
N GLY A 31 -0.83 0.38 -22.03
CA GLY A 31 -1.53 -0.63 -22.84
C GLY A 31 -2.99 -0.83 -22.41
N ALA A 32 -3.70 -1.76 -23.08
CA ALA A 32 -4.97 -2.27 -22.59
C ALA A 32 -4.75 -2.85 -21.19
N GLY A 33 -5.48 -2.35 -20.20
CA GLY A 33 -5.23 -2.62 -18.80
C GLY A 33 -6.46 -2.40 -17.93
N TRP A 34 -6.26 -2.44 -16.63
CA TRP A 34 -7.30 -2.27 -15.63
C TRP A 34 -6.90 -1.18 -14.66
N THR A 35 -7.80 -0.27 -14.35
CA THR A 35 -7.56 0.79 -13.36
C THR A 35 -8.42 0.55 -12.15
N ALA A 36 -7.78 0.61 -10.98
CA ALA A 36 -8.44 0.49 -9.68
C ALA A 36 -8.87 1.88 -9.21
N HIS A 37 -10.17 2.04 -8.96
CA HIS A 37 -10.84 3.24 -8.48
C HIS A 37 -11.33 3.02 -7.04
N GLY A 38 -10.95 3.90 -6.11
CA GLY A 38 -11.45 3.91 -4.74
C GLY A 38 -12.40 5.07 -4.51
N TYR A 39 -13.59 4.82 -3.97
CA TYR A 39 -14.56 5.85 -3.66
C TYR A 39 -14.70 5.97 -2.15
N LEU A 40 -14.54 7.19 -1.64
CA LEU A 40 -14.83 7.55 -0.25
C LEU A 40 -16.15 8.29 -0.21
N THR A 41 -17.05 7.94 0.70
CA THR A 41 -18.30 8.67 0.92
C THR A 41 -18.42 9.12 2.38
N PRO A 42 -18.53 10.43 2.67
CA PRO A 42 -18.28 11.55 1.76
C PRO A 42 -16.78 11.66 1.44
N GLY A 43 -16.46 11.80 0.16
CA GLY A 43 -15.12 12.12 -0.30
C GLY A 43 -14.93 13.65 -0.34
N PRO A 44 -13.68 14.14 -0.31
CA PRO A 44 -13.41 15.58 -0.37
C PRO A 44 -13.90 16.23 -1.68
N THR A 45 -13.91 15.47 -2.78
CA THR A 45 -14.33 15.95 -4.12
C THR A 45 -15.49 15.16 -4.71
N GLY A 46 -15.81 13.98 -4.15
CA GLY A 46 -16.79 13.05 -4.74
C GLY A 46 -16.25 12.24 -5.94
N ASP A 47 -15.03 12.54 -6.39
CA ASP A 47 -14.36 11.79 -7.46
C ASP A 47 -13.64 10.55 -6.90
N PRO A 48 -13.53 9.46 -7.68
CA PRO A 48 -12.74 8.30 -7.30
C PRO A 48 -11.24 8.61 -7.24
N GLU A 49 -10.58 8.09 -6.21
CA GLU A 49 -9.13 8.02 -6.11
C GLU A 49 -8.59 6.90 -7.03
N ILE A 50 -7.61 7.23 -7.87
CA ILE A 50 -6.92 6.22 -8.69
C ILE A 50 -5.87 5.52 -7.83
N ILE A 51 -6.15 4.26 -7.48
CA ILE A 51 -5.27 3.43 -6.63
C ILE A 51 -4.08 2.91 -7.44
N GLY A 52 -4.31 2.57 -8.72
CA GLY A 52 -3.27 2.07 -9.61
C GLY A 52 -3.79 1.60 -10.96
N THR A 53 -2.87 1.28 -11.87
CA THR A 53 -3.16 0.66 -13.17
C THR A 53 -2.43 -0.68 -13.27
N PHE A 54 -3.11 -1.70 -13.78
CA PHE A 54 -2.69 -3.09 -13.75
C PHE A 54 -2.85 -3.73 -15.14
N LYS A 55 -2.06 -4.77 -15.42
CA LYS A 55 -2.14 -5.51 -16.68
C LYS A 55 -3.34 -6.44 -16.77
N ASN A 56 -3.80 -6.95 -15.63
CA ASN A 56 -4.87 -7.92 -15.55
C ASN A 56 -5.89 -7.50 -14.48
N GLU A 57 -7.09 -8.08 -14.57
CA GLU A 57 -8.21 -7.75 -13.67
C GLU A 57 -7.95 -8.24 -12.24
N THR A 58 -7.31 -9.40 -12.07
CA THR A 58 -7.06 -10.01 -10.76
C THR A 58 -6.18 -9.11 -9.89
N ASP A 59 -5.04 -8.66 -10.41
CA ASP A 59 -4.12 -7.76 -9.69
C ASP A 59 -4.80 -6.43 -9.35
N CYS A 60 -5.70 -5.96 -10.23
CA CYS A 60 -6.51 -4.78 -9.95
C CYS A 60 -7.45 -5.01 -8.75
N ARG A 61 -8.16 -6.14 -8.73
CA ARG A 61 -9.09 -6.49 -7.63
C ARG A 61 -8.35 -6.68 -6.31
N ASP A 62 -7.19 -7.32 -6.32
CA ASP A 62 -6.35 -7.49 -5.13
C ASP A 62 -5.90 -6.12 -4.57
N ALA A 63 -5.57 -5.17 -5.46
CA ALA A 63 -5.24 -3.81 -5.04
C ALA A 63 -6.43 -3.05 -4.44
N ILE A 64 -7.65 -3.25 -4.97
CA ILE A 64 -8.88 -2.72 -4.39
C ILE A 64 -9.10 -3.27 -2.98
N ASP A 65 -8.97 -4.58 -2.78
CA ASP A 65 -9.16 -5.21 -1.46
C ASP A 65 -8.15 -4.70 -0.44
N VAL A 66 -6.89 -4.57 -0.84
CA VAL A 66 -5.85 -3.97 0.01
C VAL A 66 -6.18 -2.52 0.35
N TRP A 67 -6.64 -1.71 -0.62
CA TRP A 67 -7.00 -0.32 -0.36
C TRP A 67 -8.20 -0.21 0.59
N MET A 68 -9.26 -1.00 0.38
CA MET A 68 -10.44 -1.02 1.24
C MET A 68 -10.08 -1.46 2.67
N SER A 69 -9.13 -2.38 2.85
CA SER A 69 -8.68 -2.83 4.18
C SER A 69 -8.01 -1.73 5.01
N ARG A 70 -7.52 -0.67 4.36
CA ARG A 70 -6.88 0.48 5.02
C ARG A 70 -7.88 1.54 5.48
N GLN A 71 -9.15 1.42 5.09
CA GLN A 71 -10.16 2.44 5.38
C GLN A 71 -10.68 2.30 6.80
N VAL A 72 -10.86 3.44 7.47
CA VAL A 72 -11.24 3.51 8.89
C VAL A 72 -12.75 3.26 9.05
N VAL A 73 -13.13 2.55 10.11
CA VAL A 73 -14.52 2.17 10.44
C VAL A 73 -15.45 3.39 10.42
N GLY A 74 -16.53 3.30 9.66
CA GLY A 74 -17.63 4.26 9.65
C GLY A 74 -17.79 5.06 8.36
N ASN A 75 -16.80 5.04 7.45
CA ASN A 75 -16.93 5.67 6.14
C ASN A 75 -17.35 4.62 5.09
N PRO A 76 -18.48 4.81 4.38
CA PRO A 76 -18.79 3.97 3.23
C PRO A 76 -17.68 4.12 2.18
N VAL A 77 -17.00 3.00 1.92
CA VAL A 77 -15.96 2.89 0.90
C VAL A 77 -16.36 1.83 -0.10
N SER A 78 -16.14 2.11 -1.39
CA SER A 78 -16.29 1.13 -2.45
C SER A 78 -15.07 1.18 -3.35
N GLY A 79 -14.78 0.07 -4.00
CA GLY A 79 -13.70 -0.02 -4.96
C GLY A 79 -14.17 -0.70 -6.25
N GLU A 80 -13.71 -0.19 -7.38
CA GLU A 80 -14.08 -0.72 -8.70
C GLU A 80 -12.83 -0.89 -9.57
N CYS A 81 -12.81 -1.96 -10.36
CA CYS A 81 -11.82 -2.18 -11.40
C CYS A 81 -12.46 -1.97 -12.75
N LEU A 82 -12.00 -0.97 -13.48
CA LEU A 82 -12.52 -0.61 -14.79
C LEU A 82 -11.48 -0.93 -15.86
N PRO A 83 -11.87 -1.57 -16.98
CA PRO A 83 -10.97 -1.78 -18.09
C PRO A 83 -10.65 -0.43 -18.74
N VAL A 84 -9.39 -0.21 -19.05
CA VAL A 84 -8.91 0.93 -19.81
C VAL A 84 -8.46 0.42 -21.17
N ASP A 85 -9.20 0.83 -22.19
CA ASP A 85 -8.82 0.58 -23.58
C ASP A 85 -8.13 1.82 -24.15
N ARG A 86 -7.01 1.65 -24.86
CA ARG A 86 -6.33 2.75 -25.57
C ARG A 86 -7.17 3.04 -26.81
N ARG A 87 -7.83 4.21 -26.84
CA ARG A 87 -8.45 4.74 -28.06
C ARG A 87 -7.39 5.27 -29.02
#